data_AF-A0A7J9Q621-F1
#
_entry.id   AF-A0A7J9Q621-F1
#
_cell.length_a   1.000
_cell.length_b   1.000
_cell.length_c   1.000
_cell.angle_alpha   90.00
_cell.angle_beta   90.00
_cell.angle_gamma   90.00
#
_symmetry.space_group_name_H-M   'P 1'
#
loop_
_entity.id
_entity.type
_entity.pdbx_description
1 polymer ?
#
loop_
_entity_poly.entity_id
_entity_poly.type
_entity_poly.pdbx_seq_one_letter_code
_entity_poly.pdbx_strand_id
1 'polypeptide(L)'
;NAWFDKLSFLHIFLIWAFVIMMFGFVYHFLTKGTSYLYQALGDKTSLSIFDAIYFSFITATTTGFGDIIPFGGFRILALIEVVCGLLLLAFVTSKLVSIKQDIILNEVYEISLGEKISRIRSSLLLFRQNINRIINHIEEGIIKKREIIDMYTYIASLEDSLQQIFTLFTKSRINHFTKDIDPVNAELIFISITQSLEKLLELISILENQKIEWRRDITISLIKNSTKQSSLLFEHIGAIKNLSNQAVKNLKSQVDVVVQDINKIVELKKE
;
A
#
# COMPACT_ATOMS: atom_id res chain seq x y z
N ASN A 1 12.57 10.89 -13.75
CA ASN A 1 13.93 10.73 -14.31
C ASN A 1 14.35 9.26 -14.25
N ALA A 2 13.92 8.46 -15.22
CA ALA A 2 13.97 6.99 -15.18
C ALA A 2 15.39 6.36 -15.13
N TRP A 3 16.45 7.14 -15.25
CA TRP A 3 17.84 6.66 -15.20
C TRP A 3 18.40 6.65 -13.76
N PHE A 4 18.11 7.68 -12.96
CA PHE A 4 18.59 7.80 -11.57
C PHE A 4 17.90 6.80 -10.63
N ASP A 5 16.64 6.47 -10.92
CA ASP A 5 15.87 5.51 -10.13
C ASP A 5 16.45 4.09 -10.25
N LYS A 6 17.02 3.74 -11.43
CA LYS A 6 17.62 2.44 -11.71
C LYS A 6 19.01 2.24 -11.12
N LEU A 7 19.72 3.32 -10.78
CA LEU A 7 21.02 3.23 -10.14
C LEU A 7 20.84 2.83 -8.67
N SER A 8 21.42 1.70 -8.27
CA SER A 8 21.46 1.31 -6.86
C SER A 8 22.36 2.28 -6.07
N PHE A 9 22.04 2.47 -4.79
CA PHE A 9 22.83 3.28 -3.86
C PHE A 9 24.33 2.97 -3.95
N LEU A 10 24.68 1.68 -4.04
CA LEU A 10 26.07 1.23 -4.14
C LEU A 10 26.76 1.78 -5.39
N HIS A 11 26.07 1.86 -6.53
CA HIS A 11 26.65 2.39 -7.76
C HIS A 11 26.96 3.88 -7.65
N ILE A 12 26.03 4.66 -7.08
CA ILE A 12 26.23 6.12 -6.87
C ILE A 12 27.38 6.36 -5.89
N PHE A 13 27.44 5.57 -4.82
CA PHE A 13 28.53 5.63 -3.85
C PHE A 13 29.89 5.27 -4.47
N LEU A 14 29.95 4.22 -5.30
CA LEU A 14 31.16 3.84 -6.02
C LEU A 14 31.59 4.90 -7.03
N ILE A 15 30.66 5.54 -7.74
CA ILE A 15 30.96 6.67 -8.63
C ILE A 15 31.56 7.84 -7.84
N TRP A 16 31.00 8.17 -6.67
CA TRP A 16 31.54 9.20 -5.80
C TRP A 16 32.96 8.88 -5.33
N ALA A 17 33.20 7.67 -4.84
CA ALA A 17 34.52 7.22 -4.43
C ALA A 17 35.52 7.18 -5.59
N PHE A 18 35.08 6.76 -6.78
CA PHE A 18 35.90 6.75 -7.98
C PHE A 18 36.31 8.16 -8.41
N VAL A 19 35.39 9.13 -8.35
CA VAL A 19 35.68 10.53 -8.68
C VAL A 19 36.73 11.11 -7.73
N ILE A 20 36.61 10.87 -6.42
CA ILE A 20 37.63 11.25 -5.43
C ILE A 20 38.97 10.62 -5.78
N MET A 21 39.00 9.31 -6.02
CA MET A 21 40.24 8.63 -6.38
C MET A 21 40.86 9.22 -7.67
N MET A 22 40.02 9.53 -8.66
CA MET A 22 40.44 10.15 -9.93
C MET A 22 41.06 11.53 -9.72
N PHE A 23 40.44 12.41 -8.93
CA PHE A 23 41.04 13.72 -8.60
C PHE A 23 42.36 13.58 -7.84
N GLY A 24 42.43 12.66 -6.87
CA GLY A 24 43.69 12.33 -6.17
C GLY A 24 44.81 11.92 -7.13
N PHE A 25 44.50 11.05 -8.09
CA PHE A 25 45.45 10.68 -9.15
C PHE A 25 45.84 11.86 -10.04
N VAL A 26 44.88 12.72 -10.40
CA VAL A 26 45.14 13.93 -11.19
C VAL A 26 46.10 14.86 -10.46
N TYR A 27 45.89 15.14 -9.16
CA TYR A 27 46.81 15.96 -8.39
C TYR A 27 48.22 15.37 -8.33
N HIS A 28 48.35 14.06 -8.12
CA HIS A 28 49.65 13.40 -8.04
C HIS A 28 50.41 13.47 -9.38
N PHE A 29 49.77 13.07 -10.49
CA PHE A 29 50.44 12.95 -11.79
C PHE A 29 50.59 14.28 -12.55
N LEU A 30 49.70 15.25 -12.34
CA LEU A 30 49.80 16.56 -13.03
C LEU A 30 50.65 17.57 -12.24
N THR A 31 51.28 17.17 -11.14
CA THR A 31 52.18 18.03 -10.39
C THR A 31 53.36 18.44 -11.29
N LYS A 32 53.47 19.76 -11.55
CA LYS A 32 54.53 20.39 -12.36
C LYS A 32 55.01 21.65 -11.66
N GLY A 33 56.18 22.19 -12.05
CA GLY A 33 56.83 23.31 -11.35
C GLY A 33 55.98 24.56 -11.09
N THR A 34 54.85 24.74 -11.79
CA THR A 34 53.91 25.87 -11.60
C THR A 34 52.61 25.49 -10.87
N SER A 35 52.34 24.22 -10.60
CA SER A 35 51.10 23.75 -9.95
C SER A 35 51.36 22.45 -9.19
N TYR A 36 51.19 22.51 -7.87
CA TYR A 36 51.51 21.42 -6.94
C TYR A 36 50.65 21.53 -5.68
N LEU A 37 50.60 20.44 -4.91
CA LEU A 37 50.04 20.43 -3.56
C LEU A 37 51.18 20.69 -2.55
N TYR A 38 50.93 21.53 -1.55
CA TYR A 38 51.91 21.95 -0.55
C TYR A 38 51.49 21.53 0.86
N GLN A 39 52.40 20.92 1.61
CA GLN A 39 52.18 20.55 3.01
C GLN A 39 52.54 21.72 3.94
N ALA A 40 51.55 22.25 4.66
CA ALA A 40 51.72 23.41 5.53
C ALA A 40 52.61 23.12 6.75
N LEU A 41 52.49 21.93 7.35
CA LEU A 41 53.34 21.47 8.45
C LEU A 41 54.42 20.54 7.90
N GLY A 42 55.57 21.08 7.53
CA GLY A 42 56.74 20.28 7.12
C GLY A 42 57.47 20.78 5.89
N ASP A 43 56.94 21.81 5.20
CA ASP A 43 57.59 22.50 4.08
C ASP A 43 57.98 21.56 2.92
N LYS A 44 57.12 20.55 2.67
CA LYS A 44 57.30 19.55 1.61
C LYS A 44 56.42 19.88 0.41
N THR A 45 57.04 19.87 -0.76
CA THR A 45 56.39 20.08 -2.07
C THR A 45 56.20 18.77 -2.86
N SER A 46 56.89 17.69 -2.48
CA SER A 46 56.74 16.35 -3.07
C SER A 46 55.85 15.48 -2.18
N LEU A 47 54.56 15.41 -2.51
CA LEU A 47 53.58 14.61 -1.77
C LEU A 47 53.40 13.21 -2.38
N SER A 48 53.13 12.23 -1.52
CA SER A 48 52.83 10.88 -1.96
C SER A 48 51.45 10.81 -2.65
N ILE A 49 51.20 9.73 -3.37
CA ILE A 49 49.88 9.49 -3.96
C ILE A 49 48.76 9.40 -2.91
N PHE A 50 49.09 8.90 -1.71
CA PHE A 50 48.14 8.81 -0.60
C PHE A 50 47.79 10.20 -0.06
N ASP A 51 48.75 11.13 0.00
CA ASP A 51 48.50 12.51 0.42
C ASP A 51 47.62 13.25 -0.59
N ALA A 52 47.77 12.97 -1.89
CA ALA A 52 46.93 13.53 -2.94
C ALA A 52 45.49 12.98 -2.91
N ILE A 53 45.32 11.67 -2.67
CA ILE A 53 43.99 11.06 -2.47
C ILE A 53 43.35 11.58 -1.18
N TYR A 54 44.14 11.75 -0.11
CA TYR A 54 43.67 12.35 1.13
C TYR A 54 43.20 13.79 0.90
N PHE A 55 44.00 14.63 0.23
CA PHE A 55 43.62 16.00 -0.15
C PHE A 55 42.31 16.02 -0.96
N SER A 56 42.19 15.12 -1.94
CA SER A 56 40.99 14.99 -2.75
C SER A 56 39.76 14.60 -1.91
N PHE A 57 39.91 13.63 -0.99
CA PHE A 57 38.84 13.20 -0.10
C PHE A 57 38.35 14.36 0.78
N ILE A 58 39.25 15.05 1.47
CA ILE A 58 38.89 16.15 2.38
C ILE A 58 38.34 17.37 1.63
N THR A 59 38.69 17.53 0.34
CA THR A 59 38.18 18.58 -0.53
C THR A 59 36.77 18.24 -1.02
N ALA A 60 36.56 17.02 -1.50
CA ALA A 60 35.25 16.53 -1.95
C ALA A 60 34.22 16.43 -0.81
N THR A 61 34.65 16.15 0.42
CA THR A 61 33.81 16.17 1.62
C THR A 61 33.68 17.56 2.24
N THR A 62 34.32 18.59 1.67
CA THR A 62 34.38 19.97 2.18
C THR A 62 34.93 20.10 3.61
N THR A 63 35.68 19.11 4.07
CA THR A 63 36.30 19.11 5.41
C THR A 63 37.49 20.05 5.47
N GLY A 64 38.37 20.01 4.46
CA GLY A 64 39.45 20.97 4.25
C GLY A 64 40.29 21.32 5.50
N PHE A 65 40.99 20.34 6.07
CA PHE A 65 41.81 20.53 7.29
C PHE A 65 42.91 21.59 7.17
N GLY A 66 43.31 21.95 5.94
CA GLY A 66 44.28 23.01 5.67
C GLY A 66 45.75 22.61 5.87
N ASP A 67 46.00 21.32 6.12
CA ASP A 67 47.32 20.72 6.21
C ASP A 67 47.98 20.52 4.83
N ILE A 68 47.15 20.31 3.79
CA ILE A 68 47.56 20.29 2.39
C ILE A 68 46.79 21.37 1.62
N ILE A 69 47.52 22.21 0.88
CA ILE A 69 46.97 23.38 0.19
C ILE A 69 47.35 23.36 -1.30
N PRO A 70 46.41 23.61 -2.23
CA PRO A 70 46.71 23.64 -3.66
C PRO A 70 47.36 24.97 -4.07
N PHE A 71 48.38 24.90 -4.92
CA PHE A 71 49.07 26.07 -5.49
C PHE A 71 48.95 26.12 -7.01
N GLY A 72 48.99 27.34 -7.58
CA GLY A 72 48.85 27.56 -9.01
C GLY A 72 47.49 27.13 -9.56
N GLY A 73 47.49 26.45 -10.70
CA GLY A 73 46.28 25.98 -11.40
C GLY A 73 45.48 24.93 -10.63
N PHE A 74 46.09 24.24 -9.65
CA PHE A 74 45.37 23.28 -8.81
C PHE A 74 44.28 23.92 -7.96
N ARG A 75 44.32 25.25 -7.73
CA ARG A 75 43.23 25.98 -7.08
C ARG A 75 41.93 25.90 -7.87
N ILE A 76 42.00 26.00 -9.21
CA ILE A 76 40.82 25.89 -10.08
C ILE A 76 40.31 24.45 -10.07
N LEU A 77 41.22 23.48 -10.10
CA LEU A 77 40.86 22.07 -10.04
C LEU A 77 40.15 21.71 -8.72
N ALA A 78 40.65 22.23 -7.59
CA ALA A 78 40.02 22.08 -6.28
C ALA A 78 38.62 22.71 -6.23
N LEU A 79 38.41 23.87 -6.86
CA LEU A 79 37.07 24.47 -6.97
C LEU A 79 36.11 23.57 -7.75
N ILE A 80 36.54 22.99 -8.86
CA ILE A 80 35.73 22.06 -9.65
C ILE A 80 35.43 20.80 -8.83
N GLU A 81 36.43 20.27 -8.15
CA GLU A 81 36.29 19.09 -7.29
C GLU A 81 35.29 19.31 -6.16
N VAL A 82 35.32 20.46 -5.48
CA VAL A 82 34.34 20.80 -4.43
C VAL A 82 32.92 20.75 -5.00
N VAL A 83 32.69 21.34 -6.18
CA VAL A 83 31.37 21.33 -6.82
C VAL A 83 30.94 19.90 -7.18
N CYS A 84 31.83 19.12 -7.80
CA CYS A 84 31.56 17.72 -8.14
C CYS A 84 31.30 16.85 -6.91
N GLY A 85 32.13 16.99 -5.87
CA GLY A 85 32.03 16.25 -4.61
C GLY A 85 30.72 16.53 -3.89
N LEU A 86 30.32 17.80 -3.78
CA LEU A 86 29.06 18.21 -3.18
C LEU A 86 27.84 17.69 -3.96
N LEU A 87 27.84 17.79 -5.29
CA LEU A 87 26.74 17.29 -6.12
C LEU A 87 26.57 15.77 -5.98
N LEU A 88 27.67 15.02 -6.02
CA LEU A 88 27.65 13.57 -5.87
C LEU A 88 27.24 13.14 -4.46
N LEU A 89 27.71 13.85 -3.41
CA LEU A 89 27.29 13.61 -2.04
C LEU A 89 25.79 13.89 -1.84
N ALA A 90 25.27 14.95 -2.47
CA ALA A 90 23.83 15.24 -2.49
C ALA A 90 23.03 14.11 -3.17
N PHE A 91 23.56 13.51 -4.24
CA PHE A 91 22.93 12.34 -4.86
C PHE A 91 22.96 11.09 -3.98
N VAL A 92 24.07 10.80 -3.31
CA VAL A 92 24.17 9.68 -2.36
C VAL A 92 23.14 9.82 -1.23
N THR A 93 23.07 11.00 -0.61
CA THR A 93 22.14 11.28 0.49
C THR A 93 20.68 11.28 0.03
N SER A 94 20.38 11.87 -1.14
CA SER A 94 19.05 11.83 -1.74
C SER A 94 18.58 10.39 -2.00
N LYS A 95 19.45 9.53 -2.55
CA LYS A 95 19.11 8.12 -2.79
C LYS A 95 18.88 7.35 -1.49
N LEU A 96 19.69 7.60 -0.45
CA LEU A 96 19.50 7.00 0.87
C LEU A 96 18.12 7.35 1.45
N VAL A 97 17.74 8.63 1.38
CA VAL A 97 16.43 9.11 1.87
C VAL A 97 15.29 8.49 1.06
N SER A 98 15.39 8.47 -0.27
CA SER A 98 14.39 7.86 -1.15
C SER A 98 14.15 6.38 -0.82
N ILE A 99 15.20 5.59 -0.60
CA ILE A 99 15.05 4.17 -0.20
C ILE A 99 14.30 4.04 1.12
N LYS A 100 14.61 4.90 2.11
CA LYS A 100 13.92 4.88 3.41
C LYS A 100 12.45 5.28 3.27
N GLN A 101 12.16 6.28 2.44
CA GLN A 101 10.79 6.72 2.15
C GLN A 101 9.99 5.61 1.48
N ASP A 102 10.55 4.91 0.49
CA ASP A 102 9.87 3.80 -0.19
C ASP A 102 9.54 2.65 0.78
N ILE A 103 10.47 2.30 1.69
CA ILE A 103 10.23 1.28 2.71
C ILE A 103 9.08 1.70 3.65
N ILE A 104 9.15 2.92 4.19
CA ILE A 104 8.12 3.42 5.12
C ILE A 104 6.76 3.51 4.42
N LEU A 105 6.73 3.98 3.17
CA LEU A 105 5.49 4.12 2.41
C LEU A 105 4.84 2.75 2.16
N ASN A 106 5.64 1.73 1.83
CA ASN A 106 5.15 0.37 1.67
C ASN A 106 4.59 -0.20 2.99
N GLU A 107 5.28 0.03 4.10
CA GLU A 107 4.82 -0.40 5.43
C GLU A 107 3.51 0.30 5.83
N VAL A 108 3.43 1.62 5.66
CA VAL A 108 2.21 2.41 5.95
C VAL A 108 1.04 1.96 5.08
N TYR A 109 1.29 1.69 3.79
CA TYR A 109 0.27 1.17 2.90
C TYR A 109 -0.29 -0.17 3.40
N GLU A 110 0.58 -1.08 3.84
CA GLU A 110 0.19 -2.40 4.35
C GLU A 110 -0.63 -2.32 5.62
N ILE A 111 -0.21 -1.49 6.57
CA ILE A 111 -0.97 -1.23 7.80
C ILE A 111 -2.36 -0.68 7.45
N SER A 112 -2.42 0.33 6.57
CA SER A 112 -3.68 0.93 6.11
C SER A 112 -4.61 -0.08 5.44
N LEU A 113 -4.06 -0.95 4.58
CA LEU A 113 -4.82 -2.00 3.90
C LEU A 113 -5.39 -2.99 4.90
N GLY A 114 -4.56 -3.46 5.84
CA GLY A 114 -4.97 -4.35 6.92
C GLY A 114 -6.07 -3.75 7.80
N GLU A 115 -5.94 -2.48 8.22
CA GLU A 115 -6.96 -1.76 8.99
C GLU A 115 -8.28 -1.63 8.23
N LYS A 116 -8.22 -1.35 6.92
CA LYS A 116 -9.43 -1.26 6.09
C LYS A 116 -10.13 -2.61 6.00
N ILE A 117 -9.39 -3.70 5.79
CA ILE A 117 -9.93 -5.07 5.78
C ILE A 117 -10.54 -5.43 7.14
N SER A 118 -9.84 -5.13 8.24
CA SER A 118 -10.31 -5.38 9.61
C SER A 118 -11.61 -4.64 9.93
N ARG A 119 -11.70 -3.36 9.54
CA ARG A 119 -12.93 -2.54 9.68
C ARG A 119 -14.10 -3.14 8.90
N ILE A 120 -13.89 -3.52 7.65
CA ILE A 120 -14.92 -4.16 6.81
C ILE A 120 -15.41 -5.45 7.46
N ARG A 121 -14.49 -6.34 7.88
CA ARG A 121 -14.86 -7.61 8.53
C ARG A 121 -15.62 -7.41 9.83
N SER A 122 -15.21 -6.42 10.62
CA SER A 122 -15.92 -6.03 11.85
C SER A 122 -17.33 -5.52 11.54
N SER A 123 -17.49 -4.70 10.50
CA SER A 123 -18.81 -4.22 10.04
C SER A 123 -19.73 -5.39 9.62
N LEU A 124 -19.21 -6.33 8.82
CA LEU A 124 -19.96 -7.53 8.43
C LEU A 124 -20.33 -8.42 9.63
N LEU A 125 -19.42 -8.55 10.61
CA LEU A 125 -19.70 -9.30 11.84
C LEU A 125 -20.80 -8.64 12.67
N LEU A 126 -20.73 -7.32 12.86
CA LEU A 126 -21.74 -6.54 13.57
C LEU A 126 -23.10 -6.63 12.88
N PHE A 127 -23.13 -6.57 11.55
CA PHE A 127 -24.35 -6.83 10.78
C PHE A 127 -24.95 -8.20 11.15
N ARG A 128 -24.18 -9.28 11.06
CA ARG A 128 -24.67 -10.63 11.40
C ARG A 128 -25.17 -10.72 12.84
N GLN A 129 -24.46 -10.11 13.80
CA GLN A 129 -24.88 -10.09 15.20
C GLN A 129 -26.19 -9.34 15.40
N ASN A 130 -26.35 -8.18 14.76
CA ASN A 130 -27.58 -7.39 14.82
C ASN A 130 -28.76 -8.14 14.21
N ILE A 131 -28.56 -8.80 13.07
CA ILE A 131 -29.60 -9.63 12.45
C ILE A 131 -29.94 -10.83 13.34
N ASN A 132 -28.95 -11.50 13.92
CA ASN A 132 -29.17 -12.62 14.83
C ASN A 132 -30.00 -12.20 16.05
N ARG A 133 -29.74 -11.00 16.61
CA ARG A 133 -30.55 -10.46 17.70
C ARG A 133 -32.02 -10.26 17.29
N ILE A 134 -32.26 -9.72 16.09
CA ILE A 134 -33.62 -9.56 15.56
C ILE A 134 -34.31 -10.92 15.40
N ILE A 135 -33.61 -11.90 14.83
CA ILE A 135 -34.12 -13.26 14.66
C ILE A 135 -34.55 -13.84 16.02
N ASN A 136 -33.68 -13.78 17.03
CA ASN A 136 -34.00 -14.28 18.37
C ASN A 136 -35.23 -13.57 18.97
N HIS A 137 -35.34 -12.25 18.85
CA HIS A 137 -36.51 -11.51 19.34
C HIS A 137 -37.82 -11.90 18.61
N ILE A 138 -37.73 -12.25 17.33
CA ILE A 138 -38.87 -12.74 16.55
C ILE A 138 -39.28 -14.14 17.03
N GLU A 139 -38.33 -15.04 17.23
CA GLU A 139 -38.57 -16.41 17.72
C GLU A 139 -39.15 -16.44 19.15
N GLU A 140 -38.67 -15.55 20.02
CA GLU A 140 -39.18 -15.39 21.38
C GLU A 140 -40.53 -14.64 21.45
N GLY A 141 -41.00 -14.06 20.33
CA GLY A 141 -42.25 -13.30 20.27
C GLY A 141 -42.20 -11.94 20.97
N ILE A 142 -41.00 -11.41 21.26
CA ILE A 142 -40.80 -10.13 21.98
C ILE A 142 -40.45 -8.96 21.04
N ILE A 143 -40.40 -9.20 19.72
CA ILE A 143 -40.01 -8.21 18.71
C ILE A 143 -40.88 -6.96 18.75
N LYS A 144 -40.24 -5.78 18.79
CA LYS A 144 -40.95 -4.50 18.76
C LYS A 144 -41.12 -4.03 17.31
N LYS A 145 -42.24 -3.37 16.99
CA LYS A 145 -42.48 -2.75 15.67
C LYS A 145 -41.34 -1.80 15.26
N ARG A 146 -40.75 -1.09 16.23
CA ARG A 146 -39.58 -0.22 15.99
C ARG A 146 -38.36 -1.01 15.50
N GLU A 147 -38.08 -2.18 16.04
CA GLU A 147 -36.93 -2.99 15.62
C GLU A 147 -37.07 -3.49 14.18
N ILE A 148 -38.29 -3.83 13.76
CA ILE A 148 -38.60 -4.16 12.37
C ILE A 148 -38.41 -2.93 11.47
N ILE A 149 -38.86 -1.75 11.94
CA ILE A 149 -38.69 -0.49 11.21
C ILE A 149 -37.22 -0.13 11.05
N ASP A 150 -36.40 -0.33 12.08
CA ASP A 150 -34.97 0.03 12.14
C ASP A 150 -34.07 -1.00 11.45
N MET A 151 -34.59 -2.18 11.10
CA MET A 151 -33.85 -3.24 10.40
C MET A 151 -33.16 -2.77 9.12
N TYR A 152 -33.76 -1.82 8.40
CA TYR A 152 -33.15 -1.22 7.21
C TYR A 152 -31.77 -0.61 7.48
N THR A 153 -31.50 -0.12 8.70
CA THR A 153 -30.20 0.47 9.06
C THR A 153 -29.08 -0.58 9.04
N TYR A 154 -29.37 -1.80 9.50
CA TYR A 154 -28.43 -2.92 9.45
C TYR A 154 -28.21 -3.38 8.01
N ILE A 155 -29.27 -3.47 7.22
CA ILE A 155 -29.17 -3.84 5.79
C ILE A 155 -28.39 -2.77 5.01
N ALA A 156 -28.58 -1.47 5.32
CA ALA A 156 -27.79 -0.39 4.75
C ALA A 156 -26.30 -0.49 5.13
N SER A 157 -25.98 -0.90 6.37
CA SER A 157 -24.60 -1.17 6.79
C SER A 157 -23.96 -2.33 6.03
N LEU A 158 -24.74 -3.37 5.68
CA LEU A 158 -24.28 -4.43 4.79
C LEU A 158 -23.98 -3.89 3.39
N GLU A 159 -24.92 -3.15 2.79
CA GLU A 159 -24.74 -2.57 1.46
C GLU A 159 -23.49 -1.66 1.39
N ASP A 160 -23.31 -0.79 2.37
CA ASP A 160 -22.13 0.08 2.46
C ASP A 160 -20.84 -0.75 2.56
N SER A 161 -20.84 -1.80 3.38
CA SER A 161 -19.69 -2.70 3.50
C SER A 161 -19.36 -3.39 2.17
N LEU A 162 -20.38 -3.84 1.43
CA LEU A 162 -20.22 -4.45 0.09
C LEU A 162 -19.66 -3.44 -0.92
N GLN A 163 -20.13 -2.19 -0.89
CA GLN A 163 -19.62 -1.13 -1.76
C GLN A 163 -18.15 -0.78 -1.45
N GLN A 164 -17.78 -0.75 -0.16
CA GLN A 164 -16.38 -0.55 0.26
C GLN A 164 -15.47 -1.69 -0.22
N ILE A 165 -15.95 -2.94 -0.14
CA ILE A 165 -15.24 -4.12 -0.66
C ILE A 165 -15.09 -4.03 -2.17
N PHE A 166 -16.16 -3.70 -2.89
CA PHE A 166 -16.11 -3.54 -4.35
C PHE A 166 -15.08 -2.51 -4.78
N THR A 167 -15.03 -1.38 -4.08
CA THR A 167 -14.03 -0.33 -4.33
C THR A 167 -12.62 -0.81 -4.00
N LEU A 168 -12.44 -1.60 -2.94
CA LEU A 168 -11.14 -2.15 -2.55
C LEU A 168 -10.56 -3.08 -3.63
N PHE A 169 -11.36 -4.03 -4.12
CA PHE A 169 -10.94 -4.99 -5.14
C PHE A 169 -10.82 -4.37 -6.54
N THR A 170 -11.66 -3.39 -6.88
CA THR A 170 -11.59 -2.71 -8.19
C THR A 170 -10.41 -1.75 -8.27
N LYS A 171 -10.16 -0.95 -7.21
CA LYS A 171 -9.07 0.04 -7.20
C LYS A 171 -7.69 -0.60 -7.14
N SER A 172 -7.56 -1.76 -6.48
CA SER A 172 -6.33 -2.57 -6.47
C SER A 172 -5.88 -2.99 -7.87
N ARG A 173 -6.79 -3.01 -8.85
CA ARG A 173 -6.52 -3.46 -10.23
C ARG A 173 -5.99 -2.35 -11.15
N ILE A 174 -6.23 -1.08 -10.81
CA ILE A 174 -5.98 0.06 -11.71
C ILE A 174 -4.63 0.74 -11.40
N ASN A 175 -4.14 0.67 -10.17
CA ASN A 175 -2.91 1.35 -9.77
C ASN A 175 -1.75 0.37 -9.65
N HIS A 176 -0.68 0.59 -10.42
CA HIS A 176 0.58 -0.16 -10.29
C HIS A 176 1.27 -0.04 -8.91
N PHE A 177 0.78 0.85 -8.03
CA PHE A 177 1.30 1.10 -6.68
C PHE A 177 0.47 0.46 -5.56
N THR A 178 -0.66 -0.18 -5.87
CA THR A 178 -1.44 -0.89 -4.85
C THR A 178 -0.96 -2.33 -4.78
N LYS A 179 -0.43 -2.74 -3.62
CA LYS A 179 -0.09 -4.13 -3.38
C LYS A 179 -1.36 -4.99 -3.49
N ASP A 180 -1.25 -6.11 -4.20
CA ASP A 180 -2.33 -7.08 -4.36
C ASP A 180 -2.81 -7.53 -2.97
N ILE A 181 -4.13 -7.66 -2.79
CA ILE A 181 -4.73 -8.15 -1.55
C ILE A 181 -4.28 -9.61 -1.36
N ASP A 182 -3.76 -9.92 -0.17
CA ASP A 182 -3.35 -11.27 0.19
C ASP A 182 -4.51 -12.28 -0.01
N PRO A 183 -4.27 -13.43 -0.68
CA PRO A 183 -5.32 -14.39 -1.02
C PRO A 183 -6.13 -14.89 0.19
N VAL A 184 -5.48 -15.06 1.35
CA VAL A 184 -6.16 -15.51 2.57
C VAL A 184 -7.13 -14.43 3.06
N ASN A 185 -6.69 -13.17 3.09
CA ASN A 185 -7.57 -12.06 3.45
C ASN A 185 -8.72 -11.89 2.45
N ALA A 186 -8.46 -12.08 1.16
CA ALA A 186 -9.51 -12.07 0.14
C ALA A 186 -10.54 -13.18 0.40
N GLU A 187 -10.10 -14.43 0.55
CA GLU A 187 -10.97 -15.58 0.83
C GLU A 187 -11.82 -15.35 2.09
N LEU A 188 -11.22 -14.85 3.18
CA LEU A 188 -11.93 -14.53 4.42
C LEU A 188 -13.00 -13.44 4.25
N ILE A 189 -12.75 -12.43 3.40
CA ILE A 189 -13.76 -11.41 3.06
C ILE A 189 -14.92 -12.05 2.31
N PHE A 190 -14.65 -12.87 1.30
CA PHE A 190 -15.70 -13.55 0.53
C PHE A 190 -16.52 -14.49 1.42
N ILE A 191 -15.88 -15.28 2.29
CA ILE A 191 -16.58 -16.09 3.31
C ILE A 191 -17.47 -15.21 4.19
N SER A 192 -16.95 -14.07 4.65
CA SER A 192 -17.71 -13.13 5.49
C SER A 192 -18.90 -12.53 4.76
N ILE A 193 -18.82 -12.29 3.45
CA ILE A 193 -19.94 -11.85 2.62
C ILE A 193 -20.99 -12.96 2.54
N THR A 194 -20.58 -14.19 2.18
CA THR A 194 -21.47 -15.35 2.07
C THR A 194 -22.28 -15.55 3.36
N GLN A 195 -21.60 -15.59 4.50
CA GLN A 195 -22.24 -15.75 5.82
C GLN A 195 -23.21 -14.60 6.14
N SER A 196 -22.90 -13.37 5.71
CA SER A 196 -23.80 -12.24 5.91
C SER A 196 -25.05 -12.35 5.03
N LEU A 197 -24.91 -12.80 3.78
CA LEU A 197 -26.05 -13.04 2.89
C LEU A 197 -26.93 -14.20 3.39
N GLU A 198 -26.33 -15.28 3.88
CA GLU A 198 -27.06 -16.39 4.50
C GLU A 198 -27.87 -15.91 5.70
N LYS A 199 -27.28 -15.06 6.54
CA LYS A 199 -27.99 -14.52 7.71
C LYS A 199 -29.12 -13.56 7.32
N LEU A 200 -28.95 -12.81 6.21
CA LEU A 200 -30.03 -12.02 5.62
C LEU A 200 -31.16 -12.90 5.09
N LEU A 201 -30.83 -14.00 4.39
CA LEU A 201 -31.80 -14.97 3.89
C LEU A 201 -32.61 -15.61 5.03
N GLU A 202 -31.94 -16.00 6.11
CA GLU A 202 -32.57 -16.55 7.31
C GLU A 202 -33.60 -15.56 7.90
N LEU A 203 -33.19 -14.30 8.07
CA LEU A 203 -34.06 -13.25 8.60
C LEU A 203 -35.33 -13.05 7.75
N ILE A 204 -35.18 -12.87 6.43
CA ILE A 204 -36.34 -12.63 5.56
C ILE A 204 -37.25 -13.86 5.47
N SER A 205 -36.68 -15.07 5.59
CA SER A 205 -37.45 -16.31 5.60
C SER A 205 -38.31 -16.42 6.86
N ILE A 206 -37.74 -16.11 8.03
CA ILE A 206 -38.48 -16.12 9.30
C ILE A 206 -39.58 -15.05 9.31
N LEU A 207 -39.26 -13.85 8.82
CA LEU A 207 -40.24 -12.76 8.71
C LEU A 207 -41.43 -13.14 7.80
N GLU A 208 -41.16 -13.81 6.68
CA GLU A 208 -42.23 -14.28 5.77
C GLU A 208 -43.04 -15.42 6.39
N ASN A 209 -42.38 -16.41 7.00
CA ASN A 209 -43.03 -17.55 7.65
C ASN A 209 -43.96 -17.13 8.79
N GLN A 210 -43.54 -16.15 9.60
CA GLN A 210 -44.36 -15.59 10.69
C GLN A 210 -45.32 -14.48 10.22
N LYS A 211 -45.41 -14.22 8.91
CA LYS A 211 -46.28 -13.19 8.30
C LYS A 211 -46.06 -11.78 8.86
N ILE A 212 -44.85 -11.46 9.32
CA ILE A 212 -44.49 -10.14 9.83
C ILE A 212 -44.39 -9.15 8.66
N GLU A 213 -44.87 -7.92 8.85
CA GLU A 213 -44.79 -6.87 7.82
C GLU A 213 -43.43 -6.18 7.85
N TRP A 214 -42.58 -6.47 6.85
CA TRP A 214 -41.22 -5.93 6.74
C TRP A 214 -40.91 -5.24 5.39
N ARG A 215 -41.82 -5.41 4.42
CA ARG A 215 -41.66 -5.00 3.02
C ARG A 215 -41.84 -3.49 2.83
N ARG A 216 -40.84 -2.72 3.21
CA ARG A 216 -40.74 -1.28 2.88
C ARG A 216 -39.89 -1.09 1.63
N ASP A 217 -40.20 -0.09 0.81
CA ASP A 217 -39.47 0.18 -0.44
C ASP A 217 -37.97 0.33 -0.23
N ILE A 218 -37.58 1.07 0.82
CA ILE A 218 -36.17 1.25 1.17
C ILE A 218 -35.51 -0.09 1.50
N THR A 219 -36.14 -0.92 2.33
CA THR A 219 -35.62 -2.24 2.73
C THR A 219 -35.44 -3.15 1.52
N ILE A 220 -36.44 -3.20 0.64
CA ILE A 220 -36.39 -4.00 -0.59
C ILE A 220 -35.27 -3.50 -1.51
N SER A 221 -35.13 -2.19 -1.69
CA SER A 221 -34.06 -1.61 -2.50
C SER A 221 -32.68 -1.96 -1.95
N LEU A 222 -32.45 -1.84 -0.64
CA LEU A 222 -31.18 -2.16 0.00
C LEU A 222 -30.81 -3.64 -0.17
N ILE A 223 -31.79 -4.55 -0.04
CA ILE A 223 -31.58 -6.00 -0.25
C ILE A 223 -31.24 -6.29 -1.72
N LYS A 224 -31.97 -5.70 -2.68
CA LYS A 224 -31.69 -5.85 -4.11
C LYS A 224 -30.31 -5.31 -4.50
N ASN A 225 -29.91 -4.17 -3.94
CA ASN A 225 -28.58 -3.63 -4.17
C ASN A 225 -27.50 -4.53 -3.57
N SER A 226 -27.70 -5.02 -2.34
CA SER A 226 -26.75 -5.90 -1.65
C SER A 226 -26.53 -7.21 -2.40
N THR A 227 -27.59 -7.83 -2.90
CA THR A 227 -27.50 -9.07 -3.71
C THR A 227 -26.80 -8.80 -5.05
N LYS A 228 -27.19 -7.74 -5.77
CA LYS A 228 -26.54 -7.34 -7.03
C LYS A 228 -25.04 -7.07 -6.85
N GLN A 229 -24.66 -6.28 -5.86
CA GLN A 229 -23.26 -5.96 -5.56
C GLN A 229 -22.47 -7.22 -5.20
N SER A 230 -23.08 -8.13 -4.44
CA SER A 230 -22.45 -9.42 -4.11
C SER A 230 -22.22 -10.27 -5.35
N SER A 231 -23.20 -10.43 -6.25
CA SER A 231 -22.99 -11.15 -7.51
C SER A 231 -21.85 -10.55 -8.34
N LEU A 232 -21.81 -9.22 -8.48
CA LEU A 232 -20.72 -8.53 -9.19
C LEU A 232 -19.35 -8.79 -8.55
N LEU A 233 -19.25 -8.78 -7.22
CA LEU A 233 -18.02 -9.11 -6.49
C LEU A 233 -17.54 -10.53 -6.80
N PHE A 234 -18.45 -11.50 -6.77
CA PHE A 234 -18.14 -12.91 -6.97
C PHE A 234 -17.93 -13.30 -8.43
N GLU A 235 -18.40 -12.51 -9.40
CA GLU A 235 -17.98 -12.66 -10.81
C GLU A 235 -16.49 -12.36 -11.00
N HIS A 236 -15.97 -11.40 -10.24
CA HIS A 236 -14.58 -10.96 -10.33
C HIS A 236 -13.62 -11.74 -9.42
N ILE A 237 -14.13 -12.64 -8.57
CA ILE A 237 -13.30 -13.41 -7.62
C ILE A 237 -12.22 -14.24 -8.32
N GLY A 238 -12.50 -14.76 -9.51
CA GLY A 238 -11.56 -15.57 -10.30
C GLY A 238 -10.39 -14.78 -10.88
N ALA A 239 -10.46 -13.45 -10.86
CA ALA A 239 -9.35 -12.58 -11.26
C ALA A 239 -8.34 -12.34 -10.13
N ILE A 240 -8.65 -12.78 -8.90
CA ILE A 240 -7.74 -12.64 -7.76
C ILE A 240 -6.65 -13.69 -7.89
N LYS A 241 -5.40 -13.24 -8.00
CA LYS A 241 -4.24 -14.13 -8.09
C LYS A 241 -4.17 -15.04 -6.87
N ASN A 242 -3.76 -16.29 -7.10
CA ASN A 242 -3.43 -17.28 -6.06
C ASN A 242 -4.59 -17.76 -5.17
N LEU A 243 -5.85 -17.45 -5.49
CA LEU A 243 -6.98 -18.17 -4.91
C LEU A 243 -7.14 -19.52 -5.60
N SER A 244 -7.40 -20.59 -4.85
CA SER A 244 -7.58 -21.92 -5.44
C SER A 244 -8.86 -21.96 -6.30
N ASN A 245 -8.77 -22.55 -7.50
CA ASN A 245 -9.93 -22.67 -8.40
C ASN A 245 -11.12 -23.39 -7.75
N GLN A 246 -10.86 -24.30 -6.82
CA GLN A 246 -11.90 -25.02 -6.07
C GLN A 246 -12.58 -24.12 -5.03
N ALA A 247 -11.83 -23.34 -4.25
CA ALA A 247 -12.41 -22.39 -3.30
C ALA A 247 -13.25 -21.33 -4.01
N VAL A 248 -12.74 -20.78 -5.12
CA VAL A 248 -13.47 -19.84 -5.99
C VAL A 248 -14.80 -20.44 -6.45
N LYS A 249 -14.77 -21.67 -6.98
CA LYS A 249 -15.97 -22.34 -7.48
C LYS A 249 -16.98 -22.60 -6.37
N ASN A 250 -16.53 -23.06 -5.19
CA ASN A 250 -17.40 -23.33 -4.05
C ASN A 250 -18.07 -22.06 -3.54
N LEU A 251 -17.28 -21.00 -3.31
CA LEU A 251 -17.76 -19.71 -2.82
C LEU A 251 -18.77 -19.08 -3.79
N LYS A 252 -18.47 -19.10 -5.09
CA LYS A 252 -19.37 -18.59 -6.12
C LYS A 252 -20.69 -19.37 -6.16
N SER A 253 -20.61 -20.70 -6.20
CA SER A 253 -21.80 -21.55 -6.21
C SER A 253 -22.69 -21.34 -4.99
N GLN A 254 -22.09 -21.16 -3.81
CA GLN A 254 -22.83 -20.95 -2.57
C GLN A 254 -23.56 -19.60 -2.58
N VAL A 255 -22.88 -18.52 -2.99
CA VAL A 255 -23.49 -17.19 -3.05
C VAL A 255 -24.56 -17.09 -4.13
N ASP A 256 -24.36 -17.72 -5.29
CA ASP A 256 -25.36 -17.72 -6.36
C ASP A 256 -26.69 -18.32 -5.89
N VAL A 257 -26.64 -19.42 -5.14
CA VAL A 257 -27.83 -20.06 -4.54
C VAL A 257 -28.49 -19.14 -3.52
N VAL A 258 -27.73 -18.59 -2.57
CA VAL A 258 -28.26 -17.70 -1.53
C VAL A 258 -28.89 -16.43 -2.14
N VAL A 259 -28.24 -15.83 -3.13
CA VAL A 259 -28.76 -14.65 -3.84
C VAL A 259 -30.06 -14.97 -4.57
N GLN A 260 -30.14 -16.13 -5.24
CA GLN A 260 -31.35 -16.57 -5.92
C GLN A 260 -32.52 -16.74 -4.95
N ASP A 261 -32.29 -17.36 -3.79
CA ASP A 261 -33.31 -17.57 -2.77
C ASP A 261 -33.79 -16.25 -2.15
N ILE A 262 -32.87 -15.31 -1.88
CA ILE A 262 -33.22 -13.96 -1.42
C ILE A 262 -34.11 -13.27 -2.44
N ASN A 263 -33.71 -13.26 -3.71
CA ASN A 263 -34.46 -12.58 -4.76
C ASN A 263 -35.86 -13.18 -4.93
N LYS A 264 -35.98 -14.51 -4.84
CA LYS A 264 -37.28 -15.20 -4.87
C LYS A 264 -38.20 -14.70 -3.75
N ILE A 265 -37.72 -14.61 -2.52
CA ILE A 265 -38.52 -14.10 -1.39
C ILE A 265 -38.89 -12.63 -1.61
N VAL A 266 -37.95 -11.79 -2.04
CA VAL A 266 -38.17 -10.36 -2.25
C VAL A 266 -39.18 -10.09 -3.38
N GLU A 267 -39.19 -10.90 -4.44
CA GLU A 267 -40.07 -10.74 -5.60
C GLU A 267 -41.49 -11.30 -5.42
N LEU A 268 -41.72 -12.16 -4.41
CA LEU A 268 -43.07 -12.58 -4.04
C LEU A 268 -43.90 -11.34 -3.66
N LYS A 269 -44.77 -10.90 -4.58
CA LYS A 269 -45.79 -9.89 -4.28
C LYS A 269 -46.75 -10.47 -3.25
N LYS A 270 -46.96 -9.75 -2.14
CA LYS A 270 -48.18 -9.91 -1.34
C LYS A 270 -49.30 -9.28 -2.16
N GLU A 271 -50.17 -10.12 -2.72
CA GLU A 271 -51.52 -9.73 -3.13
C GLU A 271 -52.33 -9.27 -1.92
#